data_AF-A0A2V7BKQ6-F1
#
_entry.id   AF-A0A2V7BKQ6-F1
#
_cell.length_a   1.000
_cell.length_b   1.000
_cell.length_c   1.000
_cell.angle_alpha   90.00
_cell.angle_beta   90.00
_cell.angle_gamma   90.00
#
_symmetry.space_group_name_H-M   'P 1'
#
loop_
_entity.id
_entity.type
_entity.pdbx_description
1 polymer ?
#
loop_
_entity_poly.entity_id
_entity_poly.type
_entity_poly.pdbx_seq_one_letter_code
_entity_poly.pdbx_strand_id
1 'polypeptide(L)' 'MSGEYRCGHDEAQQVNSSRSYDSSVGHRDAMAASAAYAGMFVSRVYTRPGIGLAWTICAGCAGTTRADAAAA' A
#
# COMPACT_ATOMS: atom_id res chain seq x y z
N MET A 1 -6.03 -6.82 -15.40
CA MET A 1 -5.49 -7.35 -14.14
C MET A 1 -5.61 -6.27 -13.08
N SER A 2 -6.58 -6.39 -12.18
CA SER A 2 -6.74 -5.47 -11.05
C SER A 2 -5.56 -5.67 -10.11
N GLY A 3 -4.55 -4.81 -10.20
CA GLY A 3 -3.34 -4.85 -9.36
C GLY A 3 -3.59 -4.55 -7.87
N GLU A 4 -4.82 -4.80 -7.40
CA GLU A 4 -5.27 -4.67 -6.02
C GLU A 4 -4.53 -5.66 -5.11
N TYR A 5 -3.98 -5.13 -4.02
CA TYR A 5 -3.36 -5.94 -2.99
C TYR A 5 -4.40 -6.43 -1.99
N ARG A 6 -4.51 -7.76 -1.83
CA ARG A 6 -5.38 -8.42 -0.87
C ARG A 6 -4.56 -9.36 0.02
N CYS A 7 -4.44 -9.02 1.29
CA CYS A 7 -3.98 -9.93 2.33
C CYS A 7 -5.15 -10.28 3.27
N GLY A 8 -5.03 -11.39 3.99
CA GLY A 8 -6.05 -11.87 4.93
C GLY A 8 -5.86 -11.40 6.38
N HIS A 9 -5.06 -10.36 6.60
CA HIS A 9 -4.78 -9.84 7.95
C HIS A 9 -5.85 -8.83 8.37
N ASP A 10 -6.35 -8.94 9.60
CA ASP A 10 -7.41 -8.08 10.13
C ASP A 10 -7.01 -6.59 10.21
N GLU A 11 -5.70 -6.33 10.30
CA GLU A 11 -5.13 -4.98 10.36
C GLU A 11 -4.84 -4.35 8.99
N ALA A 12 -5.25 -5.00 7.89
CA ALA A 12 -5.11 -4.44 6.56
C ALA A 12 -6.04 -3.25 6.35
N GLN A 13 -5.46 -2.06 6.16
CA GLN A 13 -6.20 -0.84 5.90
C GLN A 13 -6.10 -0.45 4.41
N GLN A 14 -7.26 -0.17 3.79
CA GLN A 14 -7.30 0.41 2.45
C GLN A 14 -7.39 1.94 2.55
N VAL A 15 -6.57 2.63 1.77
CA VAL A 15 -6.65 4.08 1.57
C VAL A 15 -7.15 4.34 0.16
N ASN A 16 -8.21 5.14 0.04
CA ASN A 16 -8.80 5.52 -1.24
C ASN A 16 -8.43 6.96 -1.59
N SER A 17 -8.28 7.24 -2.88
CA SER A 17 -7.88 8.53 -3.42
C SER A 17 -8.66 8.85 -4.69
N SER A 18 -9.25 10.05 -4.71
CA SER A 18 -9.91 10.63 -5.88
C SER A 18 -8.98 11.50 -6.73
N ARG A 19 -7.67 11.51 -6.42
CA ARG A 19 -6.65 12.30 -7.14
C ARG A 19 -6.23 11.61 -8.44
N SER A 20 -5.45 12.31 -9.28
CA SER A 20 -4.77 11.69 -10.41
C SER A 20 -3.69 10.70 -9.96
N TYR A 21 -3.31 9.77 -10.84
CA TYR A 21 -2.38 8.69 -10.52
C TYR A 21 -1.07 9.17 -9.91
N ASP A 22 -0.38 10.11 -10.56
CA ASP A 22 0.92 10.61 -10.09
C ASP A 22 0.82 11.29 -8.72
N SER A 23 -0.26 12.04 -8.47
CA SER A 23 -0.51 12.64 -7.16
C SER A 23 -0.82 11.61 -6.08
N SER A 24 -1.51 10.52 -6.42
CA SER A 24 -1.76 9.41 -5.51
C SER A 24 -0.48 8.63 -5.19
N VAL A 25 0.41 8.43 -6.18
CA VAL A 25 1.73 7.82 -5.96
C VAL A 25 2.56 8.70 -5.02
N GLY A 26 2.65 10.01 -5.28
CA GLY A 26 3.37 10.93 -4.40
C GLY A 26 2.84 10.94 -2.97
N HIS A 27 1.52 10.87 -2.78
CA HIS A 27 0.92 10.73 -1.45
C HIS A 27 1.33 9.41 -0.79
N ARG A 28 1.17 8.28 -1.49
CA ARG A 28 1.52 6.95 -0.99
C ARG A 28 2.99 6.90 -0.58
N ASP A 29 3.89 7.48 -1.38
CA ASP A 29 5.33 7.51 -1.09
C ASP A 29 5.66 8.37 0.13
N ALA A 30 5.05 9.56 0.24
CA ALA A 30 5.20 10.41 1.43
C ALA A 30 4.68 9.72 2.70
N MET A 31 3.58 8.97 2.59
CA MET A 31 3.05 8.15 3.68
C MET A 31 4.01 7.02 4.06
N ALA A 32 4.53 6.26 3.08
CA ALA A 32 5.49 5.19 3.31
C ALA A 32 6.80 5.68 3.92
N ALA A 33 7.21 6.92 3.62
CA ALA A 33 8.39 7.56 4.22
C ALA A 33 8.16 8.11 5.64
N SER A 34 6.91 8.22 6.10
CA SER A 34 6.59 8.73 7.43
C SER A 34 6.91 7.70 8.52
N ALA A 35 7.46 8.18 9.63
CA ALA A 35 7.77 7.35 10.80
C ALA A 35 6.54 6.61 11.35
N ALA A 36 5.33 7.13 11.15
CA ALA A 36 4.08 6.49 11.58
C ALA A 36 3.81 5.15 10.88
N TYR A 37 4.36 4.96 9.67
CA TYR A 37 4.22 3.74 8.88
C TYR A 37 5.54 2.98 8.76
N ALA A 38 6.54 3.34 9.57
CA ALA A 38 7.82 2.66 9.59
C ALA A 38 7.62 1.18 9.98
N GLY A 39 8.11 0.28 9.13
CA GLY A 39 7.92 -1.15 9.34
C GLY A 39 6.51 -1.64 9.05
N MET A 40 5.71 -0.92 8.26
CA MET A 40 4.48 -1.42 7.66
C MET A 40 4.70 -1.72 6.17
N PHE A 41 3.95 -2.69 5.64
CA PHE A 41 3.85 -2.85 4.19
C PHE A 41 2.93 -1.77 3.63
N VAL A 42 3.35 -1.11 2.56
CA VAL A 42 2.52 -0.17 1.78
C VAL A 42 2.55 -0.60 0.33
N SER A 43 1.40 -1.00 -0.22
CA SER A 43 1.32 -1.49 -1.60
C SER A 43 1.57 -0.39 -2.63
N ARG A 44 1.74 -0.78 -3.89
CA ARG A 44 1.59 0.16 -5.02
C ARG A 44 0.16 0.72 -5.07
N VAL A 45 0.02 1.88 -5.70
CA VAL A 45 -1.29 2.43 -6.07
C VAL A 45 -1.90 1.56 -7.17
N TYR A 46 -3.20 1.27 -7.05
CA TYR A 46 -3.97 0.50 -8.02
C TYR A 46 -5.34 1.13 -8.23
N THR A 47 -5.94 0.88 -9.40
CA THR A 47 -7.29 1.33 -9.72
C THR A 47 -8.32 0.34 -9.16
N ARG A 48 -9.32 0.87 -8.46
CA ARG A 48 -10.43 0.11 -7.90
C ARG A 48 -11.74 0.53 -8.59
N PRO A 49 -12.46 -0.42 -9.22
CA PRO A 49 -13.71 -0.12 -9.92
C PRO A 49 -14.72 0.60 -9.01
N GLY A 50 -15.27 1.72 -9.49
CA GLY A 50 -16.29 2.50 -8.79
C GLY A 50 -15.81 3.38 -7.61
N ILE A 51 -14.53 3.29 -7.22
CA ILE A 51 -13.98 4.00 -6.06
C ILE A 51 -12.86 4.97 -6.47
N GLY A 52 -12.12 4.67 -7.54
CA GLY A 52 -10.99 5.48 -8.02
C GLY A 52 -9.66 4.78 -7.79
N LEU A 53 -8.68 5.48 -7.21
CA LEU A 53 -7.36 4.93 -6.90
C LEU A 53 -7.29 4.50 -5.43
N ALA A 54 -6.53 3.46 -5.15
CA ALA A 54 -6.34 2.98 -3.78
C ALA A 54 -4.96 2.35 -3.57
N TRP A 55 -4.57 2.20 -2.31
CA TRP A 55 -3.46 1.37 -1.89
C TRP A 55 -3.78 0.76 -0.52
N THR A 56 -3.01 -0.28 -0.15
CA THR A 56 -3.22 -1.02 1.08
C THR A 56 -2.02 -0.86 2.00
N ILE A 57 -2.29 -0.73 3.30
CA ILE A 57 -1.31 -0.68 4.39
C ILE A 57 -1.55 -1.90 5.27
N CYS A 58 -0.50 -2.60 5.68
CA CYS A 58 -0.65 -3.75 6.57
C CYS A 58 0.62 -3.98 7.41
N ALA A 59 0.47 -4.11 8.72
CA ALA A 59 1.59 -4.41 9.61
C ALA A 59 2.06 -5.88 9.48
N GLY A 60 1.14 -6.83 9.40
CA GLY A 60 1.44 -8.27 9.30
C GLY A 60 2.17 -8.64 8.01
N CYS A 61 1.93 -7.89 6.94
CA CYS A 61 2.64 -8.05 5.68
C CYS A 61 4.06 -7.44 5.68
N ALA A 62 4.39 -6.60 6.67
CA ALA A 62 5.71 -5.98 6.72
C ALA A 62 6.83 -7.01 6.96
N GLY A 63 6.52 -8.07 7.72
CA GLY A 63 7.42 -9.18 7.96
C GLY A 63 7.77 -9.96 6.67
N THR A 64 6.80 -10.15 5.78
CA THR A 64 7.00 -10.85 4.50
C THR A 64 7.86 -10.05 3.51
N THR A 65 7.69 -8.72 3.43
CA THR A 65 8.51 -7.90 2.53
C THR A 65 9.97 -7.77 2.95
N ARG A 66 10.28 -7.89 4.25
CA ARG A 66 11.67 -7.90 4.73
C ARG A 66 12.41 -9.18 4.37
N ALA A 67 11.71 -10.31 4.28
CA ALA A 67 12.30 -11.59 3.89
C ALA A 67 12.71 -11.59 2.42
N ASP A 68 11.87 -11.05 1.52
CA ASP A 68 12.22 -10.90 0.09
C ASP A 68 13.33 -9.86 -0.13
N ALA A 69 13.33 -8.76 0.62
CA ALA A 69 14.38 -7.73 0.51
C ALA A 69 15.73 -8.16 1.09
N ALA A 70 15.76 -9.10 2.04
CA ALA A 70 16.99 -9.65 2.60
C ALA A 70 17.55 -10.84 1.80
N ALA A 71 16.75 -11.42 0.90
CA ALA A 71 17.13 -12.55 0.05
C ALA A 71 17.61 -12.13 -1.36
N ALA A 72 17.66 -10.81 -1.65
CA ALA A 72 18.05 -10.24 -2.94
C ALA A 72 19.48 -9.67 -2.93
#